data_AF-A0AAV7RMP8-F1
#
_entry.id   AF-A0AAV7RMP8-F1
#
_cell.length_a   1.000
_cell.length_b   1.000
_cell.length_c   1.000
_cell.angle_alpha   90.00
_cell.angle_beta   90.00
_cell.angle_gamma   90.00
#
_symmetry.space_group_name_H-M   'P 1'
#
loop_
_entity.id
_entity.type
_entity.pdbx_description
1 polymer ?
#
loop_
_entity_poly.entity_id
_entity_poly.type
_entity_poly.pdbx_seq_one_letter_code
_entity_poly.pdbx_strand_id
1 'polypeptide(L)'
;MSAAIAAARTASGSVNRPLDERERKRFTYFSSLSPMARKIMLEKERIRERCGPAWERMEPREQEQLINSSLVDPQLEARYALHRGPEPAPGEPGPCSVYPTLRSLTGQKVVRFGEEVSHSPL
;
A
#
# COMPACT_ATOMS: atom_id res chain seq x y z
N MET A 1 -39.58 -39.49 22.96
CA MET A 1 -38.40 -38.61 22.94
C MET A 1 -37.68 -38.84 21.61
N SER A 2 -37.97 -38.05 20.57
CA SER A 2 -37.38 -38.25 19.24
C SER A 2 -36.14 -37.38 19.07
N ALA A 3 -35.00 -38.04 18.91
CA ALA A 3 -33.72 -37.42 18.58
C ALA A 3 -33.72 -36.99 17.11
N ALA A 4 -33.63 -35.68 16.87
CA ALA A 4 -33.42 -35.12 15.54
C ALA A 4 -31.95 -35.26 15.17
N ILE A 5 -31.68 -36.05 14.14
CA ILE A 5 -30.34 -36.26 13.57
C ILE A 5 -29.92 -34.94 12.91
N ALA A 6 -28.93 -34.28 13.52
CA ALA A 6 -28.30 -33.08 12.99
C ALA A 6 -27.51 -33.43 11.72
N ALA A 7 -28.01 -33.00 10.57
CA ALA A 7 -27.30 -33.08 9.30
C ALA A 7 -26.13 -32.09 9.32
N ALA A 8 -24.90 -32.62 9.43
CA ALA A 8 -23.68 -31.86 9.22
C ALA A 8 -23.62 -31.38 7.75
N ARG A 9 -23.80 -30.08 7.53
CA ARG A 9 -23.56 -29.45 6.22
C ARG A 9 -22.05 -29.33 6.03
N THR A 10 -21.44 -30.32 5.39
CA THR A 10 -20.11 -30.17 4.79
C THR A 10 -20.24 -29.27 3.57
N ALA A 11 -20.21 -27.96 3.77
CA ALA A 11 -20.03 -27.00 2.70
C ALA A 11 -18.59 -27.15 2.18
N SER A 12 -18.43 -27.92 1.10
CA SER A 12 -17.26 -27.77 0.23
C SER A 12 -17.34 -26.37 -0.39
N GLY A 13 -16.76 -25.40 0.31
CA GLY A 13 -16.76 -24.00 -0.08
C GLY A 13 -15.81 -23.80 -1.26
N SER A 14 -16.38 -23.87 -2.47
CA SER A 14 -16.05 -23.05 -3.64
C SER A 14 -14.55 -22.81 -3.89
N VAL A 15 -13.96 -23.65 -4.74
CA VAL A 15 -12.57 -23.54 -5.18
C VAL A 15 -12.26 -22.25 -5.98
N ASN A 16 -13.25 -21.48 -6.44
CA ASN A 16 -13.05 -20.17 -7.08
C ASN A 16 -14.30 -19.29 -6.93
N ARG A 17 -14.47 -18.61 -5.78
CA ARG A 17 -15.60 -17.69 -5.62
C ARG A 17 -15.31 -16.38 -6.38
N PRO A 18 -16.12 -16.00 -7.37
CA PRO A 18 -15.96 -14.70 -8.04
C PRO A 18 -16.19 -13.54 -7.05
N LEU A 19 -15.67 -12.34 -7.35
CA LEU A 19 -15.93 -11.13 -6.54
C LEU A 19 -17.43 -10.95 -6.31
N ASP A 20 -17.82 -10.77 -5.04
CA ASP A 20 -19.18 -10.36 -4.69
C ASP A 20 -19.50 -8.96 -5.26
N GLU A 21 -20.76 -8.62 -5.46
CA GLU A 21 -21.17 -7.31 -6.01
C GLU A 21 -20.59 -6.12 -5.22
N ARG A 22 -20.54 -6.24 -3.89
CA ARG A 22 -19.91 -5.22 -3.03
C ARG A 22 -18.39 -5.15 -3.22
N GLU A 23 -17.74 -6.26 -3.55
CA GLU A 23 -16.30 -6.30 -3.84
C GLU A 23 -16.00 -5.76 -5.23
N ARG A 24 -16.84 -6.05 -6.22
CA ARG A 24 -16.75 -5.46 -7.57
C ARG A 24 -16.83 -3.94 -7.53
N LYS A 25 -17.78 -3.39 -6.77
CA LYS A 25 -17.90 -1.93 -6.58
C LYS A 25 -16.64 -1.32 -5.93
N ARG A 26 -16.11 -2.00 -4.90
CA ARG A 26 -14.83 -1.59 -4.27
C ARG A 26 -13.68 -1.65 -5.26
N PHE A 27 -13.59 -2.73 -6.04
CA PHE A 27 -12.59 -2.90 -7.08
C PHE A 27 -12.62 -1.76 -8.11
N THR A 28 -13.80 -1.45 -8.67
CA THR A 28 -13.96 -0.35 -9.63
C THR A 28 -13.57 0.99 -9.02
N TYR A 29 -14.06 1.29 -7.82
CA TYR A 29 -13.77 2.55 -7.14
C TYR A 29 -12.27 2.72 -6.88
N PHE A 30 -11.63 1.79 -6.15
CA PHE A 30 -10.20 1.92 -5.81
C PHE A 30 -9.30 1.88 -7.06
N SER A 31 -9.64 1.09 -8.08
CA SER A 31 -8.89 1.05 -9.33
C SER A 31 -8.95 2.34 -10.15
N SER A 32 -9.95 3.19 -9.90
CA SER A 32 -10.07 4.51 -10.52
C SER A 32 -9.29 5.62 -9.82
N LEU A 33 -8.88 5.42 -8.55
CA LEU A 33 -8.21 6.47 -7.76
C LEU A 33 -6.80 6.79 -8.27
N SER A 34 -6.01 5.77 -8.60
CA SER A 34 -4.66 5.95 -9.15
C SER A 34 -4.16 4.69 -9.86
N PRO A 35 -3.15 4.80 -10.74
CA PRO A 35 -2.51 3.63 -11.36
C PRO A 35 -1.94 2.64 -10.32
N MET A 36 -1.42 3.14 -9.20
CA MET A 36 -0.91 2.29 -8.13
C MET A 36 -2.03 1.56 -7.40
N ALA A 37 -3.14 2.25 -7.08
CA ALA A 37 -4.29 1.61 -6.46
C ALA A 37 -4.89 0.51 -7.34
N ARG A 38 -4.93 0.73 -8.66
CA ARG A 38 -5.30 -0.30 -9.65
C ARG A 38 -4.36 -1.50 -9.60
N LYS A 39 -3.05 -1.29 -9.55
CA LYS A 39 -2.05 -2.37 -9.45
C LYS A 39 -2.28 -3.21 -8.18
N ILE A 40 -2.50 -2.56 -7.04
CA ILE A 40 -2.77 -3.22 -5.75
C ILE A 40 -4.06 -4.07 -5.84
N MET A 41 -5.13 -3.53 -6.41
CA MET A 41 -6.40 -4.25 -6.54
C MET A 41 -6.29 -5.48 -7.46
N LEU A 42 -5.59 -5.34 -8.58
CA LEU A 42 -5.34 -6.45 -9.51
C LEU A 42 -4.50 -7.56 -8.87
N GLU A 43 -3.43 -7.19 -8.17
CA GLU A 43 -2.56 -8.18 -7.52
C GLU A 43 -3.29 -8.90 -6.39
N LYS A 44 -4.12 -8.18 -5.62
CA LYS A 44 -5.02 -8.78 -4.62
C LYS A 44 -5.96 -9.82 -5.24
N GLU A 45 -6.57 -9.52 -6.40
CA GLU A 45 -7.44 -10.48 -7.09
C GLU A 45 -6.66 -11.71 -7.56
N ARG A 46 -5.50 -11.52 -8.20
CA ARG A 46 -4.61 -12.61 -8.65
C ARG A 46 -4.13 -13.50 -7.50
N ILE A 47 -3.78 -12.91 -6.36
CA ILE A 47 -3.42 -13.66 -5.16
C ILE A 47 -4.61 -14.45 -4.64
N ARG A 48 -5.79 -13.82 -4.58
CA ARG A 48 -7.00 -14.49 -4.10
C ARG A 48 -7.37 -15.68 -4.98
N GLU A 49 -7.22 -15.59 -6.29
CA GLU A 49 -7.40 -16.72 -7.21
C GLU A 49 -6.40 -17.85 -6.93
N ARG A 50 -5.14 -17.53 -6.61
CA ARG A 50 -4.11 -18.53 -6.25
C ARG A 50 -4.35 -19.19 -4.90
N CYS A 51 -4.72 -18.41 -3.88
CA CYS A 51 -4.92 -18.89 -2.51
C CYS A 51 -6.31 -19.52 -2.31
N GLY A 52 -7.28 -19.19 -3.17
CA GLY A 52 -8.66 -19.67 -3.10
C GLY A 52 -9.27 -19.47 -1.71
N PRO A 53 -9.85 -20.51 -1.08
CA PRO A 53 -10.50 -20.40 0.22
C PRO A 53 -9.54 -20.13 1.38
N ALA A 54 -8.23 -20.33 1.20
CA ALA A 54 -7.25 -19.96 2.23
C ALA A 54 -7.20 -18.44 2.42
N TRP A 55 -7.45 -17.66 1.37
CA TRP A 55 -7.47 -16.20 1.42
C TRP A 55 -8.43 -15.66 2.50
N GLU A 56 -9.66 -16.19 2.55
CA GLU A 56 -10.68 -15.76 3.52
C GLU A 56 -10.32 -16.11 4.98
N ARG A 57 -9.38 -17.03 5.20
CA ARG A 57 -8.93 -17.46 6.53
C ARG A 57 -7.66 -16.74 7.00
N MET A 58 -6.96 -16.04 6.11
CA MET A 58 -5.75 -15.30 6.45
C MET A 58 -6.08 -14.06 7.25
N GLU A 59 -5.20 -13.70 8.17
CA GLU A 59 -5.32 -12.45 8.91
C GLU A 59 -5.13 -11.25 7.97
N PRO A 60 -5.79 -10.10 8.20
CA PRO A 60 -5.66 -8.93 7.32
C PRO A 60 -4.22 -8.46 7.12
N ARG A 61 -3.39 -8.58 8.17
CA ARG A 61 -1.97 -8.23 8.12
C ARG A 61 -1.17 -9.16 7.21
N GLU A 62 -1.52 -10.45 7.20
CA GLU A 62 -0.86 -11.45 6.33
C GLU A 62 -1.26 -11.23 4.87
N GLN A 63 -2.53 -10.93 4.60
CA GLN A 63 -3.01 -10.57 3.27
C GLN A 63 -2.26 -9.35 2.71
N GLU A 64 -2.08 -8.32 3.53
CA GLU A 64 -1.33 -7.11 3.17
C GLU A 64 0.15 -7.40 2.88
N GLN A 65 0.81 -8.18 3.73
CA GLN A 65 2.20 -8.58 3.51
C GLN A 65 2.37 -9.37 2.22
N LEU A 66 1.45 -10.28 1.92
CA LEU A 66 1.50 -11.10 0.71
C LEU A 66 1.31 -10.23 -0.55
N ILE A 67 0.36 -9.28 -0.52
CA ILE A 67 0.22 -8.28 -1.57
C ILE A 67 1.52 -7.48 -1.73
N ASN A 68 2.08 -6.93 -0.65
CA ASN A 68 3.30 -6.12 -0.72
C ASN A 68 4.49 -6.88 -1.33
N SER A 69 4.71 -8.13 -0.91
CA SER A 69 5.77 -8.98 -1.46
C SER A 69 5.61 -9.28 -2.94
N SER A 70 4.37 -9.37 -3.44
CA SER A 70 4.09 -9.67 -4.84
C SER A 70 4.19 -8.46 -5.78
N LEU A 71 4.15 -7.24 -5.22
CA LEU A 71 4.17 -6.00 -6.02
C LEU A 71 5.57 -5.63 -6.51
N VAL A 72 6.60 -6.13 -5.84
CA VAL A 72 8.02 -5.89 -6.13
C VAL A 72 8.58 -7.12 -6.85
N ASP A 73 9.34 -6.87 -7.91
CA ASP A 73 10.02 -7.95 -8.62
C ASP A 73 11.14 -8.55 -7.73
N PRO A 74 11.24 -9.88 -7.57
CA PRO A 74 12.24 -10.48 -6.69
C PRO A 74 13.69 -10.14 -7.06
N GLN A 75 13.99 -9.96 -8.35
CA GLN A 75 15.34 -9.57 -8.79
C GLN A 75 15.62 -8.10 -8.45
N LEU A 76 14.60 -7.25 -8.54
CA LEU A 76 14.67 -5.87 -8.06
C LEU A 76 14.88 -5.83 -6.54
N GLU A 77 14.11 -6.62 -5.77
CA GLU A 77 14.28 -6.72 -4.33
C GLU A 77 15.70 -7.15 -3.95
N ALA A 78 16.24 -8.20 -4.60
CA ALA A 78 17.61 -8.66 -4.38
C ALA A 78 18.66 -7.58 -4.69
N ARG A 79 18.50 -6.86 -5.81
CA ARG A 79 19.40 -5.77 -6.19
C ARG A 79 19.39 -4.65 -5.15
N TYR A 80 18.21 -4.29 -4.65
CA TYR A 80 18.07 -3.23 -3.66
C TYR A 80 18.49 -3.68 -2.25
N ALA A 81 18.37 -4.97 -1.93
CA ALA A 81 18.84 -5.54 -0.66
C ALA A 81 20.37 -5.40 -0.51
N LEU A 82 21.14 -5.56 -1.59
CA LEU A 82 22.60 -5.34 -1.60
C LEU A 82 23.00 -3.89 -1.30
N HIS A 83 22.09 -2.94 -1.53
CA HIS A 83 22.31 -1.51 -1.34
C HIS A 83 21.52 -0.95 -0.14
N ARG A 84 20.79 -1.80 0.59
CA ARG A 84 20.11 -1.42 1.82
C ARG A 84 21.19 -1.21 2.87
N GLY A 85 21.55 0.05 3.10
CA GLY A 85 22.45 0.42 4.20
C GLY A 85 21.88 -0.01 5.55
N PRO A 86 22.65 0.14 6.65
CA PRO A 86 22.14 -0.11 7.98
C PRO A 86 20.81 0.61 8.18
N GLU A 87 19.79 -0.11 8.68
CA GLU A 87 18.49 0.47 9.02
C GLU A 87 18.74 1.70 9.90
N PRO A 88 18.26 2.89 9.50
CA PRO A 88 18.46 4.08 10.31
C PRO A 88 17.86 3.89 11.69
N ALA A 89 18.53 4.43 12.70
CA ALA A 89 17.96 4.52 14.03
C ALA A 89 16.58 5.22 13.96
N PRO A 90 15.60 4.84 14.81
CA PRO A 90 14.29 5.48 14.82
C PRO A 90 14.45 6.99 15.06
N GLY A 91 14.15 7.78 14.02
CA GLY A 91 14.26 9.24 14.04
C GLY A 91 15.32 9.83 13.11
N GLU A 92 16.20 9.01 12.51
CA GLU A 92 17.14 9.49 11.48
C GLU A 92 16.60 9.24 10.06
N PRO A 93 16.67 10.25 9.15
CA PRO A 93 16.45 10.01 7.74
C PRO A 93 17.58 9.09 7.25
N GLY A 94 17.28 7.82 7.05
CA GLY A 94 18.29 6.86 6.62
C GLY A 94 18.95 7.26 5.31
N PRO A 95 20.19 6.80 5.06
CA PRO A 95 20.90 7.09 3.84
C PRO A 95 20.19 6.42 2.66
N CYS A 96 19.20 7.12 2.11
CA CYS A 96 18.53 6.78 0.86
C CYS A 96 19.46 7.11 -0.31
N SER A 97 20.62 6.45 -0.37
CA SER A 97 21.51 6.45 -1.54
C SER A 97 20.88 5.75 -2.75
N VAL A 98 19.71 5.12 -2.56
CA VAL A 98 19.12 4.14 -3.48
C VAL A 98 17.96 4.72 -4.31
N TYR A 99 17.49 5.93 -3.99
CA TYR A 99 16.46 6.64 -4.76
C TYR A 99 17.04 7.91 -5.39
N PRO A 100 16.65 8.27 -6.62
CA PRO A 100 17.10 9.51 -7.25
C PRO A 100 16.66 10.69 -6.38
N THR A 101 17.63 11.37 -5.77
CA THR A 101 17.36 12.56 -4.96
C THR A 101 17.02 13.71 -5.89
N LEU A 102 15.79 14.22 -5.81
CA LEU A 102 15.40 15.47 -6.46
C LEU A 102 16.22 16.60 -5.83
N ARG A 103 17.29 17.04 -6.51
CA ARG A 103 18.07 18.22 -6.12
C ARG A 103 17.31 19.47 -6.56
N SER A 104 16.18 19.75 -5.94
CA SER A 104 15.50 21.04 -6.11
C SER A 104 16.28 22.10 -5.33
N LEU A 105 16.89 23.05 -6.06
CA LEU A 105 17.31 24.32 -5.47
C LEU A 105 16.04 25.09 -5.13
N THR A 106 15.54 24.96 -3.90
CA THR A 106 14.45 25.82 -3.42
C THR A 106 14.93 27.27 -3.51
N GLY A 107 14.23 28.08 -4.32
CA GLY A 107 14.56 29.50 -4.50
C GLY A 107 14.49 30.25 -3.16
N GLN A 108 15.51 31.06 -2.89
CA GLN A 108 15.56 31.88 -1.69
C GLN A 108 14.58 33.05 -1.84
N LYS A 109 13.56 33.15 -0.97
CA LYS A 109 12.63 34.29 -0.95
C LYS A 109 13.16 35.36 0.02
N VAL A 110 13.56 36.51 -0.51
CA VAL A 110 13.89 37.68 0.32
C VAL A 110 12.62 38.49 0.55
N VAL A 111 12.21 38.63 1.81
CA VAL A 111 11.10 39.51 2.21
C VAL A 111 11.70 40.87 2.57
N ARG A 112 11.35 41.91 1.81
CA ARG A 112 11.66 43.31 2.14
C ARG A 112 10.48 43.87 2.92
N PHE A 113 10.72 44.30 4.16
CA PHE A 113 9.76 45.13 4.89
C PHE A 113 9.94 46.58 4.44
N GLY A 114 8.82 47.28 4.21
CA GLY A 114 8.82 48.68 3.79
C GLY A 114 9.47 49.55 4.88
N GLU A 115 10.35 50.45 4.46
CA GLU A 115 10.96 51.41 5.37
C GLU A 115 9.91 52.48 5.69
N GLU A 116 9.34 52.44 6.89
CA GLU A 116 8.41 53.45 7.37
C GLU A 116 9.18 54.78 7.47
N VAL A 117 8.93 55.70 6.53
CA VAL A 117 9.57 57.02 6.48
C VAL A 117 9.16 57.80 7.73
N SER A 118 10.03 57.77 8.73
CA SER A 118 9.92 58.59 9.93
C SER A 118 9.94 60.06 9.51
N HIS A 119 8.75 60.67 9.44
CA HIS A 119 8.62 62.11 9.32
C HIS A 119 9.06 62.73 10.64
N SER A 120 10.26 63.32 10.65
CA SER A 120 10.70 64.21 11.73
C SER A 120 9.79 65.44 11.80
N PRO A 121 9.21 65.79 12.96
CA PRO A 121 8.56 67.08 13.12
C PRO A 121 9.62 68.16 13.33
N LEU A 122 9.51 69.25 12.57
CA LEU A 122 10.08 70.55 12.92
C LEU A 122 9.07 71.31 13.79
#